data_AF-A0A356VZT0-F1
#
_entry.id   AF-A0A356VZT0-F1
#
_cell.length_a   1.000
_cell.length_b   1.000
_cell.length_c   1.000
_cell.angle_alpha   90.00
_cell.angle_beta   90.00
_cell.angle_gamma   90.00
#
_symmetry.space_group_name_H-M   'P 1'
#
loop_
_entity.id
_entity.type
_entity.pdbx_description
1 polymer ?
#
loop_
_entity_poly.entity_id
_entity_poly.type
_entity_poly.pdbx_seq_one_letter_code
_entity_poly.pdbx_strand_id
1 'polypeptide(L)' 'QIRRILALTGTALPQRFRYILDRFGDNPAAMKQAGIAYATGQIVDLFANGVPAVHVYSMNNPSVAGKIRQNLSEILK' A
#
# COMPACT_ATOMS: atom_id res chain seq x y z
N GLN A 1 -8.85 -3.87 -9.92
CA GLN A 1 -9.26 -2.74 -9.05
C GLN A 1 -8.56 -1.43 -9.42
N ILE A 2 -7.24 -1.38 -9.50
CA ILE A 2 -6.50 -0.12 -9.76
C ILE A 2 -6.87 0.50 -11.10
N ARG A 3 -6.93 -0.30 -12.17
CA ARG A 3 -7.40 0.16 -13.49
C ARG A 3 -8.79 0.81 -13.43
N ARG A 4 -9.69 0.33 -12.55
CA ARG A 4 -11.04 0.87 -12.35
C ARG A 4 -11.00 2.20 -11.59
N ILE A 5 -10.17 2.33 -10.56
CA ILE A 5 -10.00 3.59 -9.82
C ILE A 5 -9.44 4.67 -10.76
N LEU A 6 -8.40 4.34 -11.52
CA LEU A 6 -7.82 5.27 -12.49
C LEU A 6 -8.81 5.75 -13.55
N ALA A 7 -9.63 4.83 -14.08
CA ALA A 7 -10.67 5.17 -15.03
C ALA A 7 -11.74 6.10 -14.45
N LEU A 8 -11.97 6.05 -13.13
CA LEU A 8 -12.99 6.85 -12.45
C LEU A 8 -12.46 8.20 -11.94
N THR A 9 -11.19 8.28 -11.53
CA THR A 9 -10.64 9.46 -10.83
C THR A 9 -9.61 10.24 -11.64
N GLY A 10 -9.12 9.71 -12.77
CA GLY A 10 -8.09 10.35 -13.60
C GLY A 10 -6.74 10.55 -12.90
N THR A 11 -6.55 9.95 -11.71
CA THR A 11 -5.37 10.18 -10.88
C THR A 11 -4.15 9.49 -11.48
N ALA A 12 -3.03 10.19 -11.62
CA ALA A 12 -1.78 9.57 -12.07
C ALA A 12 -1.24 8.62 -10.99
N LEU A 13 -0.81 7.41 -11.39
CA LEU A 13 -0.13 6.50 -10.46
C LEU A 13 1.31 6.95 -10.24
N PRO A 14 1.80 6.93 -8.98
CA PRO A 14 3.22 7.09 -8.71
C PRO A 14 4.06 6.08 -9.50
N GLN A 15 5.16 6.52 -10.10
CA GLN A 15 6.02 5.70 -10.96
C GLN A 15 6.51 4.42 -10.27
N ARG A 16 6.93 4.53 -9.00
CA ARG A 16 7.33 3.35 -8.20
C ARG A 16 6.23 2.29 -8.13
N PHE A 17 4.98 2.71 -7.98
CA PHE A 17 3.86 1.79 -7.91
C PHE A 17 3.51 1.18 -9.27
N ARG A 18 3.67 1.96 -10.34
CA ARG A 18 3.51 1.46 -11.71
C ARG A 18 4.46 0.29 -12.00
N TYR A 19 5.72 0.39 -11.60
CA TYR A 19 6.69 -0.70 -11.74
C TYR A 19 6.31 -1.97 -10.99
N ILE A 20 5.76 -1.84 -9.78
CA ILE A 20 5.26 -2.98 -9.01
C ILE A 20 4.12 -3.66 -9.75
N LEU A 21 3.16 -2.89 -10.27
CA LEU A 21 2.03 -3.42 -11.02
C LEU A 21 2.46 -4.12 -12.31
N ASP A 22 3.38 -3.53 -13.06
CA ASP A 22 3.85 -4.09 -14.32
C ASP A 22 4.67 -5.37 -14.10
N ARG A 23 5.41 -5.47 -12.99
CA ARG A 23 6.22 -6.65 -12.70
C ARG A 23 5.45 -7.79 -12.03
N PHE A 24 4.56 -7.47 -11.11
CA PHE A 24 3.93 -8.47 -10.22
C PHE A 24 2.42 -8.60 -10.43
N GLY A 25 1.80 -7.76 -11.26
CA GLY A 25 0.33 -7.68 -11.40
C GLY A 25 -0.36 -8.98 -11.78
N ASP A 26 0.32 -9.87 -12.51
CA ASP A 26 -0.23 -11.16 -12.96
C ASP A 26 -0.02 -12.29 -11.94
N ASN A 27 0.71 -12.05 -10.84
CA ASN A 27 0.89 -12.99 -9.74
C ASN A 27 0.25 -12.43 -8.46
N PRO A 28 -0.97 -12.87 -8.08
CA PRO A 28 -1.69 -12.32 -6.94
C PRO A 28 -0.92 -12.38 -5.61
N ALA A 29 -0.14 -13.44 -5.39
CA ALA A 29 0.66 -13.58 -4.16
C ALA A 29 1.82 -12.58 -4.13
N ALA A 30 2.56 -12.47 -5.23
CA ALA A 30 3.65 -11.50 -5.37
C ALA A 30 3.13 -10.05 -5.32
N MET A 31 2.01 -9.76 -6.00
CA MET A 31 1.38 -8.44 -5.99
C MET A 31 0.92 -8.05 -4.58
N LYS A 32 0.34 -8.99 -3.83
CA LYS A 32 -0.05 -8.77 -2.43
C LYS A 32 1.16 -8.43 -1.57
N GLN A 33 2.25 -9.21 -1.68
CA GLN A 33 3.47 -8.98 -0.91
C GLN A 33 4.12 -7.63 -1.26
N ALA A 34 4.27 -7.33 -2.55
CA ALA A 34 4.85 -6.08 -3.02
C ALA A 34 3.97 -4.87 -2.65
N GLY A 35 2.64 -5.01 -2.72
CA GLY A 35 1.70 -3.98 -2.28
C GLY A 35 1.77 -3.69 -0.78
N ILE A 36 1.90 -4.73 0.05
CA ILE A 36 2.09 -4.56 1.51
C ILE A 36 3.41 -3.83 1.79
N ALA A 37 4.50 -4.21 1.12
CA ALA A 37 5.80 -3.55 1.28
C ALA A 37 5.73 -2.08 0.85
N TYR A 38 5.11 -1.80 -0.30
CA TYR A 38 4.91 -0.44 -0.79
C TYR A 38 4.10 0.42 0.19
N ALA A 39 2.95 -0.08 0.66
CA ALA A 39 2.11 0.62 1.62
C ALA A 39 2.82 0.84 2.96
N THR A 40 3.57 -0.15 3.44
CA THR A 40 4.40 -0.01 4.65
C THR A 40 5.38 1.15 4.49
N GLY A 41 6.13 1.19 3.39
CA GLY A 41 7.08 2.28 3.11
C GLY A 41 6.42 3.66 3.07
N GLN A 42 5.27 3.78 2.39
CA GLN A 42 4.51 5.04 2.36
C GLN A 42 4.10 5.50 3.76
N ILE A 43 3.69 4.58 4.64
CA ILE A 43 3.29 4.93 6.00
C ILE A 43 4.49 5.35 6.84
N VAL A 44 5.64 4.69 6.69
CA VAL A 44 6.89 5.11 7.33
C VAL A 44 7.26 6.52 6.90
N ASP A 45 7.19 6.81 5.59
CA ASP A 45 7.50 8.15 5.07
C ASP A 45 6.56 9.21 5.66
N LEU A 46 5.25 8.92 5.79
CA LEU A 46 4.29 9.85 6.41
C LEU A 46 4.62 10.13 7.88
N PHE A 47 4.89 9.10 8.68
CA PHE A 47 5.25 9.28 10.09
C PHE A 47 6.59 10.00 10.26
N ALA A 48 7.58 9.69 9.42
CA ALA A 48 8.86 10.39 9.41
C ALA A 48 8.73 11.89 9.10
N ASN A 49 7.67 12.28 8.39
CA ASN A 49 7.33 13.68 8.10
C ASN A 49 6.31 14.28 9.08
N GLY A 50 6.08 13.65 10.23
CA GLY A 50 5.26 14.21 11.32
C GLY A 50 3.74 14.09 11.12
N VAL A 51 3.27 13.26 10.18
CA VAL A 51 1.83 12.97 10.07
C VAL A 51 1.36 12.20 11.31
N PRO A 52 0.32 12.64 12.04
CA PRO A 52 -0.01 12.09 13.36
C PRO A 52 -0.76 10.76 13.29
N ALA A 53 -1.44 10.47 12.18
CA ALA A 53 -2.25 9.26 12.04
C ALA A 53 -2.41 8.85 10.58
N VAL A 54 -2.56 7.56 10.34
CA VAL A 54 -2.90 6.99 9.03
C VAL A 54 -4.12 6.09 9.15
N HIS A 55 -5.10 6.30 8.27
CA HIS A 55 -6.26 5.42 8.13
C HIS A 55 -6.07 4.45 6.95
N VAL A 56 -6.16 3.15 7.22
CA VAL A 56 -5.96 2.11 6.20
C VAL A 56 -7.30 1.54 5.74
N TYR A 57 -7.61 1.70 4.45
CA TYR A 57 -8.73 0.99 3.82
C TYR A 57 -8.37 -0.47 3.56
N SER A 58 -8.82 -1.37 4.43
CA SER A 58 -8.53 -2.81 4.34
C SER A 58 -9.27 -3.53 3.21
N MET A 59 -10.30 -2.90 2.61
CA MET A 59 -11.17 -3.49 1.59
C MET A 59 -11.73 -4.86 2.02
N ASN A 60 -12.24 -4.95 3.26
CA ASN A 60 -12.72 -6.19 3.90
C ASN A 60 -11.68 -7.31 4.00
N ASN A 61 -10.38 -7.00 3.87
CA ASN A 61 -9.29 -7.95 3.99
C ASN A 61 -8.39 -7.62 5.20
N PRO A 62 -8.69 -8.17 6.40
CA PRO A 62 -7.90 -7.87 7.60
C PRO A 62 -6.46 -8.37 7.53
N SER A 63 -6.15 -9.37 6.67
CA SER A 63 -4.79 -9.91 6.56
C SER A 63 -3.77 -8.88 6.05
N VAL A 64 -4.21 -7.98 5.16
CA VAL A 64 -3.35 -6.91 4.60
C VAL A 64 -3.06 -5.86 5.68
N ALA A 65 -4.11 -5.37 6.35
CA ALA A 65 -3.97 -4.40 7.43
C ALA A 65 -3.15 -4.96 8.60
N GLY A 66 -3.38 -6.23 8.96
CA GLY A 66 -2.62 -6.92 10.00
C GLY A 66 -1.14 -7.03 9.68
N LYS A 67 -0.79 -7.33 8.42
CA LYS A 67 0.62 -7.41 8.01
C LYS A 67 1.32 -6.05 7.99
N ILE A 68 0.62 -5.01 7.53
CA ILE A 68 1.13 -3.63 7.60
C ILE A 68 1.37 -3.24 9.06
N ARG A 69 0.40 -3.49 9.96
CA ARG A 69 0.56 -3.21 11.39
C ARG A 69 1.74 -3.97 12.01
N GLN A 70 1.94 -5.23 11.63
CA GLN A 70 3.08 -6.03 12.08
C GLN A 70 4.40 -5.41 11.63
N ASN A 71 4.52 -4.97 10.38
CA ASN A 71 5.74 -4.34 9.87
C ASN A 71 6.06 -3.00 10.55
N LEU A 72 5.05 -2.33 11.10
CA LEU A 72 5.15 -1.03 11.77
C LEU A 72 5.15 -1.15 13.30
N SER A 73 5.38 -2.34 13.86
CA SER A 73 5.14 -2.62 15.28
C SER A 73 5.92 -1.72 16.25
N GLU A 74 7.13 -1.29 15.89
CA GLU A 74 7.97 -0.40 16.71
C GLU A 74 7.67 1.08 16.45
N ILE A 75 7.14 1.41 15.27
CA ILE A 75 6.82 2.79 14.86
C ILE A 75 5.50 3.24 15.50
N LEU A 76 4.58 2.30 15.74
CA LEU A 76 3.26 2.55 16.30
C LEU A 76 3.20 2.42 17.84
N LYS A 77 4.35 2.34 18.52
CA LYS A 77 4.41 2.25 19.99
C LYS A 77 4.12 3.58 20.67
#